data_AF-A0A366EFR4-F1
#
_entry.id   AF-A0A366EFR4-F1
#
_cell.length_a   1.000
_cell.length_b   1.000
_cell.length_c   1.000
_cell.angle_alpha   90.00
_cell.angle_beta   90.00
_cell.angle_gamma   90.00
#
_symmetry.space_group_name_H-M   'P 1'
#
loop_
_entity.id
_entity.type
_entity.pdbx_description
1 polymer ?
#
loop_
_entity_poly.entity_id
_entity_poly.type
_entity_poly.pdbx_seq_one_letter_code
_entity_poly.pdbx_strand_id
1 'polypeptide(L)'
;MDVSTLKRIEADPNYQKLVSERKSFGWTLAIITLVLYYGYIAIVAFAPQMIATKVWGDITIGIIMGVALILLSILLTGIYVLRANSQYDDLTRAIVNAAKIGGKK
;
A
#
# COMPACT_ATOMS: atom_id res chain seq x y z
N MET A 1 -1.45 5.84 -28.87
CA MET A 1 -1.35 4.42 -28.47
C MET A 1 -2.56 3.71 -29.08
N ASP A 2 -2.36 2.71 -29.94
CA ASP A 2 -3.44 2.07 -30.72
C ASP A 2 -4.29 1.11 -29.85
N VAL A 3 -5.61 1.21 -29.97
CA VAL A 3 -6.61 0.43 -29.20
C VAL A 3 -6.46 -1.08 -29.45
N SER A 4 -5.98 -1.47 -30.64
CA SER A 4 -5.68 -2.86 -30.98
C SER A 4 -4.53 -3.44 -30.13
N THR A 5 -3.57 -2.60 -29.75
CA THR A 5 -2.38 -2.99 -28.97
C THR A 5 -2.74 -3.15 -27.49
N LEU A 6 -3.59 -2.26 -26.96
CA LEU A 6 -4.12 -2.33 -25.58
C LEU A 6 -4.88 -3.63 -25.31
N LYS A 7 -5.81 -4.02 -26.20
CA LYS A 7 -6.58 -5.27 -26.05
C LYS A 7 -5.71 -6.52 -26.04
N ARG A 8 -4.60 -6.49 -26.79
CA ARG A 8 -3.65 -7.60 -26.86
C ARG A 8 -2.84 -7.76 -25.57
N ILE A 9 -2.53 -6.65 -24.91
CA ILE A 9 -1.86 -6.62 -23.60
C ILE A 9 -2.84 -7.05 -22.49
N GLU A 10 -4.10 -6.60 -22.52
CA GLU A 10 -5.12 -7.02 -21.55
C GLU A 10 -5.47 -8.52 -21.63
N ALA A 11 -5.35 -9.12 -22.82
CA ALA A 11 -5.57 -10.54 -23.03
C ALA A 11 -4.35 -11.41 -22.65
N ASP A 12 -3.20 -10.81 -22.33
CA ASP A 12 -2.01 -11.56 -21.95
C ASP A 12 -2.19 -12.17 -20.54
N PRO A 13 -2.07 -13.49 -20.37
CA PRO A 13 -2.25 -14.15 -19.08
C PRO A 13 -1.24 -13.70 -18.01
N ASN A 14 -0.05 -13.24 -18.40
CA ASN A 14 0.92 -12.65 -17.47
C ASN A 14 0.46 -11.27 -16.97
N TYR A 15 -0.14 -10.46 -17.85
CA TYR A 15 -0.71 -9.16 -17.48
C TYR A 15 -1.90 -9.33 -16.52
N GLN A 16 -2.80 -10.28 -16.79
CA GLN A 16 -3.92 -10.55 -15.89
C GLN A 16 -3.47 -11.07 -14.52
N LYS A 17 -2.43 -11.90 -14.47
CA LYS A 17 -1.84 -12.38 -13.20
C LYS A 17 -1.19 -11.23 -12.42
N LEU A 18 -0.51 -10.31 -13.10
CA LEU A 18 0.08 -9.12 -12.48
C LEU A 18 -0.99 -8.17 -11.90
N VAL A 19 -2.07 -7.96 -12.65
CA VAL A 19 -3.20 -7.12 -12.21
C VAL A 19 -3.94 -7.76 -11.04
N SER A 20 -4.18 -9.07 -11.06
CA SER A 20 -4.91 -9.76 -9.98
C SER A 20 -4.10 -9.75 -8.67
N GLU A 21 -2.79 -9.98 -8.72
CA GLU A 21 -1.94 -9.90 -7.54
C GLU A 21 -1.85 -8.47 -6.97
N ARG A 22 -1.75 -7.45 -7.83
CA ARG A 22 -1.84 -6.05 -7.39
C ARG A 22 -3.17 -5.72 -6.72
N LYS A 23 -4.28 -6.17 -7.31
CA LYS A 23 -5.62 -5.91 -6.80
C LYS A 23 -5.80 -6.53 -5.43
N SER A 24 -5.43 -7.80 -5.26
CA SER A 24 -5.55 -8.51 -3.99
C SER A 24 -4.76 -7.81 -2.88
N PHE A 25 -3.51 -7.42 -3.16
CA PHE A 25 -2.66 -6.73 -2.19
C PHE A 25 -3.20 -5.34 -1.81
N GLY A 26 -3.65 -4.56 -2.80
CA GLY A 26 -4.30 -3.27 -2.55
C GLY A 26 -5.56 -3.40 -1.71
N TRP A 27 -6.37 -4.44 -1.95
CA TRP A 27 -7.56 -4.74 -1.14
C TRP A 27 -7.22 -5.13 0.29
N THR A 28 -6.17 -5.92 0.52
CA THR A 28 -5.72 -6.26 1.88
C THR A 28 -5.34 -5.02 2.67
N LEU A 29 -4.54 -4.13 2.09
CA LEU A 29 -4.17 -2.87 2.74
C LEU A 29 -5.39 -1.97 2.98
N ALA A 30 -6.31 -1.88 2.02
CA ALA A 30 -7.54 -1.11 2.20
C ALA A 30 -8.36 -1.62 3.39
N ILE A 31 -8.51 -2.95 3.52
CA ILE A 31 -9.20 -3.57 4.66
C ILE A 31 -8.47 -3.26 5.98
N ILE A 32 -7.14 -3.35 6.00
CA ILE A 32 -6.34 -3.01 7.20
C ILE A 32 -6.57 -1.56 7.60
N THR A 33 -6.47 -0.61 6.66
CA THR A 33 -6.72 0.81 6.91
C THR A 33 -8.15 1.04 7.43
N LEU A 34 -9.13 0.35 6.85
CA LEU A 34 -10.52 0.42 7.27
C LEU A 34 -10.70 -0.02 8.74
N VAL A 35 -10.10 -1.16 9.10
CA VAL A 35 -10.14 -1.71 10.47
C VAL A 35 -9.47 -0.76 11.45
N LEU A 36 -8.31 -0.21 11.12
CA LEU A 36 -7.60 0.74 11.98
C LEU A 36 -8.40 2.02 12.19
N TYR A 37 -8.99 2.56 11.13
CA TYR A 37 -9.80 3.78 11.18
C TYR A 37 -11.05 3.60 12.03
N TYR A 38 -11.87 2.60 11.72
CA TYR A 38 -13.10 2.35 12.49
C TYR A 38 -12.80 1.83 13.89
N GLY A 39 -11.71 1.07 14.08
CA GLY A 39 -11.26 0.64 15.40
C GLY A 39 -10.90 1.84 16.29
N TYR A 40 -10.12 2.80 15.77
CA TYR A 40 -9.82 4.03 16.49
C TYR A 40 -11.08 4.84 16.82
N ILE A 41 -11.96 5.03 15.83
CA ILE A 41 -13.24 5.74 16.04
C ILE A 41 -14.10 5.04 17.11
N ALA A 42 -14.18 3.71 17.09
CA ALA A 42 -14.95 2.96 18.07
C ALA A 42 -14.40 3.19 19.48
N ILE A 43 -13.08 3.15 19.67
CA ILE A 43 -12.47 3.42 20.97
C ILE A 43 -12.78 4.86 21.42
N VAL A 44 -12.69 5.84 20.52
CA VAL A 44 -13.01 7.24 20.84
C VAL A 44 -14.48 7.41 21.22
N ALA A 45 -15.39 6.72 20.53
CA ALA A 45 -16.83 6.82 20.76
C ALA A 45 -17.29 6.10 22.03
N PHE A 46 -16.77 4.90 22.30
CA PHE A 46 -17.23 4.04 23.39
C PHE A 46 -16.40 4.14 24.67
N ALA A 47 -15.15 4.60 24.59
CA ALA A 47 -14.25 4.74 25.74
C ALA A 47 -13.61 6.15 25.83
N PRO A 48 -14.40 7.23 25.82
CA PRO A 48 -13.87 8.60 25.84
C PRO A 48 -13.05 8.91 27.11
N GLN A 49 -13.38 8.29 28.24
CA GLN A 49 -12.64 8.44 29.50
C GLN A 49 -11.21 7.90 29.40
N MET A 50 -11.02 6.78 28.68
CA MET A 50 -9.70 6.22 28.42
C MET A 50 -8.89 7.14 27.52
N ILE A 51 -9.50 7.65 26.45
CA ILE A 51 -8.87 8.60 25.51
C ILE A 51 -8.44 9.89 26.20
N ALA A 52 -9.22 10.37 27.18
CA ALA A 52 -8.93 11.57 27.95
C ALA A 52 -7.90 11.35 29.09
N THR A 53 -7.49 10.11 29.36
CA THR A 53 -6.55 9.81 30.44
C THR A 53 -5.19 10.42 30.12
N LYS A 54 -4.70 11.28 31.02
CA LYS A 54 -3.39 11.93 30.91
C LYS A 54 -2.28 10.96 31.31
N VAL A 55 -1.23 10.91 30.51
CA VAL A 55 -0.04 10.06 30.71
C VAL A 55 1.13 10.90 31.19
N TRP A 56 1.38 12.06 30.56
CA TRP A 56 2.44 12.97 30.95
C TRP A 56 2.09 14.41 30.58
N GLY A 57 2.02 15.30 31.58
CA GLY A 57 1.54 16.66 31.37
C GLY A 57 0.14 16.66 30.74
N ASP A 58 -0.01 17.34 29.60
CA ASP A 58 -1.25 17.36 28.80
C ASP A 58 -1.31 16.28 27.71
N ILE A 59 -0.33 15.38 27.63
CA ILE A 59 -0.38 14.25 26.71
C ILE A 59 -1.36 13.21 27.23
N THR A 60 -2.38 12.91 26.42
CA THR A 60 -3.37 11.88 26.71
C THR A 60 -3.09 10.58 25.96
N ILE A 61 -3.69 9.48 26.42
CA ILE A 61 -3.69 8.19 25.70
C ILE A 61 -4.19 8.39 24.26
N GLY A 62 -5.22 9.22 24.07
CA GLY A 62 -5.74 9.57 22.74
C GLY A 62 -4.69 10.16 21.81
N ILE A 63 -3.88 11.10 22.29
CA ILE A 63 -2.80 11.71 21.51
C ILE A 63 -1.77 10.65 21.10
N ILE A 64 -1.35 9.81 22.05
CA ILE A 64 -0.38 8.74 21.78
C ILE A 64 -0.91 7.76 20.73
N MET A 65 -2.17 7.32 20.88
CA MET A 65 -2.82 6.44 19.93
C MET A 65 -2.98 7.07 18.55
N GLY A 66 -3.36 8.34 18.47
CA GLY A 66 -3.47 9.08 17.21
C GLY A 66 -2.13 9.19 16.48
N VAL A 67 -1.05 9.51 17.20
CA VAL A 67 0.31 9.52 16.64
C VAL A 67 0.72 8.13 16.16
N ALA A 68 0.47 7.09 16.96
CA ALA A 68 0.75 5.71 16.56
C ALA A 68 -0.02 5.32 15.28
N LEU A 69 -1.28 5.72 15.16
CA LEU A 69 -2.11 5.48 13.97
C LEU A 69 -1.53 6.17 12.73
N ILE A 70 -1.06 7.42 12.85
CA ILE A 70 -0.41 8.16 11.76
C ILE A 70 0.86 7.43 11.31
N LEU A 71 1.74 7.05 12.26
CA LEU A 71 2.97 6.33 11.95
C LEU A 71 2.68 4.99 11.26
N LEU A 72 1.67 4.27 11.74
CA LEU A 72 1.26 3.00 11.14
C LEU A 72 0.71 3.19 9.72
N SER A 73 -0.04 4.26 9.48
CA SER A 73 -0.55 4.62 8.15
C SER A 73 0.57 4.93 7.15
N ILE A 74 1.58 5.70 7.58
CA ILE A 74 2.77 5.97 6.77
C ILE A 74 3.52 4.68 6.47
N LEU A 75 3.70 3.81 7.47
CA LEU A 75 4.35 2.52 7.31
C LEU A 75 3.61 1.62 6.30
N LEU A 76 2.30 1.49 6.44
CA LEU A 76 1.46 0.70 5.52
C LEU A 76 1.54 1.24 4.09
N THR A 77 1.48 2.56 3.93
CA THR A 77 1.63 3.21 2.62
C THR A 77 3.01 2.95 2.03
N GLY A 78 4.07 3.04 2.85
CA GLY A 78 5.44 2.74 2.43
C GLY A 78 5.60 1.28 1.99
N ILE A 79 5.10 0.33 2.78
CA ILE A 79 5.09 -1.11 2.43
C ILE A 79 4.34 -1.33 1.11
N TYR A 80 3.19 -0.66 0.93
CA TYR A 80 2.42 -0.75 -0.29
C TYR A 80 3.22 -0.27 -1.50
N VAL A 81 3.80 0.94 -1.43
CA VAL A 81 4.57 1.53 -2.52
C VAL A 81 5.80 0.69 -2.84
N LEU A 82 6.54 0.22 -1.83
CA LEU A 82 7.73 -0.63 -2.04
C LEU A 82 7.39 -1.93 -2.76
N ARG A 83 6.34 -2.62 -2.32
CA ARG A 83 5.89 -3.89 -2.93
C ARG A 83 5.27 -3.67 -4.32
N ALA A 84 4.54 -2.58 -4.49
CA ALA A 84 3.98 -2.18 -5.78
C ALA A 84 5.09 -1.77 -6.77
N ASN A 85 6.19 -1.17 -6.31
CA ASN A 85 7.31 -0.81 -7.17
C ASN A 85 8.27 -1.96 -7.44
N SER A 86 8.43 -2.93 -6.53
CA SER A 86 9.36 -4.05 -6.75
C SER A 86 9.02 -4.89 -7.99
N GLN A 87 7.74 -4.99 -8.36
CA GLN A 87 7.33 -5.64 -9.61
C GLN A 87 7.70 -4.85 -10.88
N TYR A 88 7.74 -3.51 -10.81
CA TYR A 88 8.17 -2.68 -11.94
C TYR A 88 9.68 -2.75 -12.14
N ASP A 89 10.43 -2.89 -11.05
CA ASP A 89 11.88 -3.04 -11.08
C ASP A 89 12.32 -4.33 -11.78
N ASP A 90 11.61 -5.44 -11.58
CA ASP A 90 11.91 -6.71 -12.25
C ASP A 90 11.70 -6.63 -13.77
N LEU A 91 10.60 -6.02 -14.22
CA LEU A 91 10.33 -5.78 -15.65
C LEU A 91 11.35 -4.80 -16.26
N THR A 92 11.70 -3.74 -15.54
CA THR A 92 12.68 -2.75 -16.00
C THR A 92 14.08 -3.36 -16.10
N ARG A 93 14.49 -4.18 -15.12
CA ARG A 93 15.76 -4.92 -15.16
C ARG A 93 15.81 -5.90 -16.33
N ALA A 94 14.72 -6.61 -16.62
CA ALA A 94 14.64 -7.51 -17.76
C ALA A 94 14.84 -6.77 -19.10
N ILE A 95 14.21 -5.61 -19.26
CA ILE A 95 14.31 -4.79 -20.48
C ILE A 95 15.71 -4.16 -20.61
N VAL A 96 16.27 -3.61 -19.53
CA VAL A 96 17.62 -3.01 -19.53
C VAL A 96 18.70 -4.07 -19.79
N ASN A 97 18.56 -5.28 -19.25
CA ASN A 97 19.51 -6.37 -19.52
C ASN A 97 19.39 -6.88 -20.96
N ALA A 98 18.17 -7.00 -21.51
CA ALA A 98 17.98 -7.35 -22.92
C ALA A 98 18.57 -6.28 -23.86
N ALA A 99 18.39 -4.99 -23.54
CA ALA A 99 18.95 -3.87 -24.32
C ALA A 99 20.49 -3.81 -24.25
N LYS A 100 21.10 -4.18 -23.12
CA LYS A 100 22.57 -4.27 -22.98
C LYS A 100 23.18 -5.43 -23.77
N ILE A 101 22.43 -6.51 -24.03
CA ILE A 101 22.90 -7.65 -24.83
C ILE A 101 22.79 -7.38 -26.34
N GLY A 102 21.85 -6.53 -26.78
CA GLY A 102 21.67 -6.15 -28.20
C GLY A 102 22.63 -5.08 -28.74
N GLY A 103 23.45 -4.43 -27.89
CA GLY A 103 24.36 -3.33 -28.27
C GLY A 103 25.78 -3.74 -28.67
N LYS A 104 26.09 -5.04 -28.71
CA LYS A 104 27.33 -5.56 -29.30
C LYS A 104 27.02 -6.37 -30.55
N LYS A 105 26.85 -5.68 -31.68
CA LYS A 105 27.35 -6.09 -32.99
C LYS A 105 27.30 -4.91 -33.94
#